data_AF-A0A8S1NX27-F1
#
_entry.id   AF-A0A8S1NX27-F1
#
_cell.length_a   1.000
_cell.length_b   1.000
_cell.length_c   1.000
_cell.angle_alpha   90.00
_cell.angle_beta   90.00
_cell.angle_gamma   90.00
#
_symmetry.space_group_name_H-M   'P 1'
#
loop_
_entity.id
_entity.type
_entity.pdbx_description
1 polymer ?
#
loop_
_entity_poly.entity_id
_entity_poly.type
_entity_poly.pdbx_seq_one_letter_code
_entity_poly.pdbx_strand_id
1 'polypeptide(L)'
;MYRNFASNNTRTTANLLGLKYLLKDFSDVPTKKFTKLSADEVNQILSIQELNSNWTFNAISLGRKYQFQNFQDSFSFMAQVSQIAEQMKHYPKWYNKNGLVTIDLTTNEVKGVTFKDLLLAYTADHISQIIQSNQNNSIFDNCNIHVENLIQSWNNNYQRSQELNQVIDKSVNFL
;
A
#
# COMPACT_ATOMS: atom_id res chain seq x y z
N MET A 1 32.99 -13.60 -0.27
CA MET A 1 33.62 -12.97 -1.46
C MET A 1 32.51 -12.47 -2.37
N TYR A 2 32.27 -11.16 -2.36
CA TYR A 2 31.36 -10.50 -3.30
C TYR A 2 32.01 -10.49 -4.69
N ARG A 3 31.33 -11.01 -5.71
CA ARG A 3 31.74 -10.82 -7.12
C ARG A 3 30.97 -9.65 -7.70
N ASN A 4 31.72 -8.60 -8.05
CA ASN A 4 31.27 -7.51 -8.89
C ASN A 4 31.04 -8.01 -10.32
N PHE A 5 29.91 -7.64 -10.90
CA PHE A 5 29.75 -7.59 -12.35
C PHE A 5 29.20 -6.22 -12.71
N ALA A 6 30.05 -5.42 -13.35
CA ALA A 6 29.62 -4.29 -14.13
C ALA A 6 29.61 -4.73 -15.60
N SER A 7 28.48 -4.58 -16.28
CA SER A 7 28.46 -4.38 -17.73
C SER A 7 27.41 -3.33 -18.07
N ASN A 8 27.86 -2.30 -18.78
CA ASN A 8 27.01 -1.27 -19.35
C ASN A 8 26.35 -1.85 -20.61
N ASN A 9 25.02 -1.77 -20.69
CA ASN A 9 24.32 -1.86 -21.97
C ASN A 9 23.07 -0.97 -21.92
N THR A 10 23.02 0.02 -22.81
CA THR A 10 21.89 0.94 -22.98
C THR A 10 20.85 0.31 -23.90
N ARG A 11 19.67 -0.03 -23.36
CA ARG A 11 18.38 -0.12 -24.08
C ARG A 11 17.21 -0.26 -23.09
N THR A 12 16.21 0.59 -23.31
CA THR A 12 14.89 0.73 -22.70
C THR A 12 14.10 -0.57 -22.50
N THR A 13 13.66 -0.86 -21.27
CA THR A 13 12.26 -1.02 -20.80
C THR A 13 12.25 -1.47 -19.33
N ALA A 14 11.26 -0.98 -18.57
CA ALA A 14 10.81 -1.51 -17.27
C ALA A 14 11.83 -1.64 -16.11
N ASN A 15 12.60 -0.58 -15.82
CA ASN A 15 13.10 -0.37 -14.46
C ASN A 15 11.91 0.11 -13.62
N LEU A 16 11.01 -0.81 -13.25
CA LEU A 16 9.79 -0.49 -12.53
C LEU A 16 10.18 0.09 -11.17
N LEU A 17 10.16 1.42 -11.11
CA LEU A 17 10.22 2.25 -9.91
C LEU A 17 11.50 2.25 -9.08
N GLY A 18 12.54 1.46 -9.38
CA GLY A 18 13.81 1.50 -8.64
C GLY A 18 13.62 1.52 -7.11
N LEU A 19 12.57 0.82 -6.63
CA LEU A 19 12.07 0.94 -5.26
C LEU A 19 13.10 0.34 -4.31
N LYS A 20 14.04 1.17 -3.85
CA LYS A 20 15.10 0.85 -2.88
C LYS A 20 14.56 0.58 -1.46
N TYR A 21 13.26 0.43 -1.28
CA TYR A 21 12.61 0.50 0.02
C TYR A 21 11.88 -0.80 0.33
N LEU A 22 12.66 -1.87 0.51
CA LEU A 22 12.21 -2.95 1.39
C LEU A 22 12.05 -2.33 2.79
N LEU A 23 10.82 -2.34 3.29
CA LEU A 23 10.54 -1.99 4.67
C LEU A 23 10.66 -3.26 5.52
N LYS A 24 11.19 -3.13 6.73
CA LYS A 24 11.13 -4.22 7.72
C LYS A 24 9.89 -4.06 8.58
N ASP A 25 9.52 -2.81 8.87
CA ASP A 25 8.40 -2.46 9.72
C ASP A 25 7.75 -1.14 9.29
N PHE A 26 6.52 -0.87 9.72
CA PHE A 26 5.85 0.41 9.46
C PHE A 26 6.58 1.60 10.12
N SER A 27 7.28 1.38 11.24
CA SER A 27 8.10 2.40 11.90
C SER A 27 9.36 2.79 11.11
N ASP A 28 9.70 2.07 10.03
CA ASP A 28 10.75 2.52 9.10
C ASP A 28 10.28 3.68 8.22
N VAL A 29 8.97 3.87 8.03
CA VAL A 29 8.39 4.86 7.10
C VAL A 29 8.81 6.29 7.46
N PRO A 30 8.76 6.76 8.73
CA PRO A 30 9.21 8.10 9.10
C PRO A 30 10.71 8.33 8.87
N THR A 31 11.54 7.28 8.83
CA THR A 31 13.00 7.40 8.64
C THR A 31 13.40 7.68 7.19
N LYS A 32 12.45 7.60 6.25
CA LYS A 32 12.69 7.73 4.81
C LYS A 32 12.02 9.00 4.27
N LYS A 33 12.65 9.58 3.25
CA LYS A 33 12.08 10.69 2.48
C LYS A 33 11.39 10.15 1.23
N PHE A 34 10.09 10.39 1.13
CA PHE A 34 9.31 10.02 -0.04
C PHE A 34 9.02 11.25 -0.89
N THR A 35 9.10 11.09 -2.21
CA THR A 35 8.76 12.12 -3.19
C THR A 35 7.40 11.84 -3.80
N LYS A 36 6.76 12.88 -4.35
CA LYS A 36 5.53 12.74 -5.11
C LYS A 36 5.74 11.77 -6.28
N LEU A 37 4.81 10.85 -6.45
CA LEU A 37 4.79 9.89 -7.55
C LEU A 37 4.07 10.49 -8.76
N SER A 38 4.50 10.07 -9.95
CA SER A 38 3.78 10.31 -11.21
C SER A 38 2.52 9.44 -11.30
N ALA A 39 1.62 9.78 -12.22
CA ALA A 39 0.37 9.04 -12.38
C ALA A 39 0.61 7.57 -12.79
N ASP A 40 1.59 7.33 -13.68
CA ASP A 40 1.94 5.99 -14.13
C ASP A 40 2.48 5.14 -12.97
N GLU A 41 3.34 5.72 -12.14
CA GLU A 41 3.88 5.06 -10.95
C GLU A 41 2.77 4.71 -9.94
N VAL A 42 1.83 5.63 -9.68
CA VAL A 42 0.68 5.37 -8.80
C VAL A 42 -0.17 4.23 -9.35
N ASN A 43 -0.58 4.30 -10.62
CA ASN A 43 -1.43 3.28 -11.24
C ASN A 43 -0.76 1.91 -11.27
N GLN A 44 0.55 1.87 -11.50
CA GLN A 44 1.33 0.66 -11.48
C GLN A 44 1.39 0.04 -10.07
N ILE A 45 1.64 0.83 -9.04
CA ILE A 45 1.64 0.33 -7.65
C ILE A 45 0.25 -0.15 -7.26
N LEU A 46 -0.82 0.58 -7.62
CA LEU A 46 -2.19 0.14 -7.41
C LEU A 46 -2.46 -1.22 -8.07
N SER A 47 -1.90 -1.49 -9.25
CA SER A 47 -2.00 -2.79 -9.91
C SER A 47 -1.18 -3.88 -9.21
N ILE A 48 0.06 -3.59 -8.81
CA ILE A 48 0.95 -4.57 -8.14
C ILE A 48 0.37 -5.01 -6.80
N GLN A 49 -0.29 -4.08 -6.10
CA GLN A 49 -0.86 -4.31 -4.77
C GLN A 49 -2.35 -4.67 -4.83
N GLU A 50 -2.89 -4.93 -6.02
CA GLU A 50 -4.28 -5.36 -6.25
C GLU A 50 -5.36 -4.38 -5.72
N LEU A 51 -5.03 -3.08 -5.67
CA LEU A 51 -5.88 -2.01 -5.14
C LEU A 51 -6.74 -1.33 -6.22
N ASN A 52 -6.39 -1.49 -7.49
CA ASN A 52 -6.99 -0.80 -8.64
C ASN A 52 -8.49 -1.05 -8.84
N SER A 53 -9.04 -2.09 -8.23
CA SER A 53 -10.47 -2.42 -8.30
C SER A 53 -11.35 -1.54 -7.40
N ASN A 54 -10.79 -0.98 -6.33
CA ASN A 54 -11.56 -0.31 -5.27
C ASN A 54 -11.03 1.08 -4.89
N TRP A 55 -9.76 1.35 -5.16
CA TRP A 55 -9.14 2.66 -4.94
C TRP A 55 -9.17 3.50 -6.20
N THR A 56 -9.51 4.77 -6.03
CA THR A 56 -9.57 5.75 -7.11
C THR A 56 -8.46 6.78 -6.94
N PHE A 57 -7.76 7.11 -8.01
CA PHE A 57 -6.70 8.13 -8.03
C PHE A 57 -7.12 9.31 -8.89
N ASN A 58 -7.01 10.54 -8.37
CA ASN A 58 -7.43 11.77 -9.05
C ASN A 58 -6.26 12.75 -9.34
N ALA A 59 -5.03 12.24 -9.46
CA ALA A 59 -3.77 13.00 -9.55
C ALA A 59 -3.26 13.65 -8.24
N ILE A 60 -4.15 13.91 -7.27
CA ILE A 60 -3.78 14.56 -6.01
C ILE A 60 -3.88 13.57 -4.84
N SER A 61 -4.89 12.72 -4.82
CA SER A 61 -5.16 11.81 -3.72
C SER A 61 -5.73 10.47 -4.15
N LEU A 62 -5.69 9.51 -3.21
CA LEU A 62 -6.32 8.20 -3.32
C LEU A 62 -7.60 8.17 -2.48
N GLY A 63 -8.72 7.83 -3.10
CA GLY A 63 -10.02 7.76 -2.44
C GLY A 63 -10.64 6.37 -2.47
N ARG A 64 -11.27 5.96 -1.36
CA ARG A 64 -12.07 4.73 -1.24
C ARG A 64 -13.24 4.89 -0.26
N LYS A 65 -14.28 4.07 -0.44
CA LYS A 65 -15.39 3.93 0.52
C LYS A 65 -15.45 2.48 1.02
N TYR A 66 -15.60 2.32 2.33
CA TYR A 66 -15.81 1.03 2.99
C TYR A 66 -17.21 1.01 3.60
N GLN A 67 -17.97 -0.04 3.32
CA GLN A 67 -19.26 -0.29 3.96
C GLN A 67 -19.10 -1.45 4.95
N PHE A 68 -19.48 -1.21 6.20
CA PHE A 68 -19.54 -2.18 7.27
C PHE A 68 -21.00 -2.42 7.68
N GLN A 69 -21.25 -3.50 8.43
CA GLN A 69 -22.60 -3.88 8.85
C GLN A 69 -23.21 -2.85 9.82
N ASN A 70 -22.38 -2.27 10.68
CA ASN A 70 -22.80 -1.35 11.73
C ASN A 70 -21.70 -0.33 12.06
N PHE A 71 -22.02 0.64 12.91
CA PHE A 71 -21.07 1.68 13.32
C PHE A 71 -19.87 1.12 14.09
N GLN A 72 -20.08 0.10 14.91
CA GLN A 72 -19.03 -0.51 15.72
C GLN A 72 -17.95 -1.15 14.86
N ASP A 73 -18.32 -1.90 13.82
CA ASP A 73 -17.37 -2.49 12.86
C ASP A 73 -16.55 -1.41 12.15
N SER A 74 -17.21 -0.34 11.70
CA SER A 74 -16.53 0.79 11.06
C SER A 74 -15.54 1.48 12.00
N PHE A 75 -15.88 1.59 13.29
CA PHE A 75 -15.00 2.19 14.29
C PHE A 75 -13.83 1.26 14.64
N SER A 76 -14.04 -0.05 14.71
CA SER A 76 -12.96 -1.04 14.88
C SER A 76 -11.96 -0.99 13.73
N PHE A 77 -12.44 -0.89 12.48
CA PHE A 77 -11.59 -0.64 11.32
C PHE A 77 -10.76 0.63 11.48
N MET A 78 -11.40 1.73 11.86
CA MET A 78 -10.72 3.02 12.07
C MET A 78 -9.66 2.94 13.17
N ALA A 79 -9.98 2.33 14.31
CA ALA A 79 -9.05 2.18 15.43
C ALA A 79 -7.78 1.43 15.03
N GLN A 80 -7.91 0.35 14.25
CA GLN A 80 -6.76 -0.42 13.79
C GLN A 80 -5.93 0.31 12.73
N VAL A 81 -6.57 0.97 11.75
CA VAL A 81 -5.86 1.83 10.79
C VAL A 81 -5.10 2.95 11.53
N SER A 82 -5.65 3.46 12.63
CA SER A 82 -5.01 4.53 13.42
C SER A 82 -3.70 4.08 14.07
N GLN A 83 -3.61 2.82 14.52
CA GLN A 83 -2.36 2.27 15.09
C GLN A 83 -1.24 2.27 14.05
N ILE A 84 -1.54 1.83 12.82
CA ILE A 84 -0.56 1.80 11.72
C ILE A 84 -0.22 3.22 11.25
N ALA A 85 -1.23 4.09 11.10
CA ALA A 85 -1.03 5.50 10.74
C ALA A 85 -0.07 6.21 11.71
N GLU A 86 -0.16 5.90 13.01
CA GLU A 86 0.72 6.44 14.05
C GLU A 86 2.17 5.94 13.91
N GLN A 87 2.37 4.65 13.62
CA GLN A 87 3.70 4.09 13.33
C GLN A 87 4.33 4.73 12.09
N MET A 88 3.53 4.94 11.04
CA MET A 88 3.96 5.54 9.79
C MET A 88 4.18 7.05 9.86
N LYS A 89 3.66 7.72 10.91
CA LYS A 89 3.49 9.18 11.00
C LYS A 89 2.85 9.73 9.72
N HIS A 90 1.77 9.07 9.29
CA HIS A 90 1.02 9.40 8.08
C HIS A 90 -0.47 9.17 8.32
N TYR A 91 -1.25 10.23 8.35
CA TYR A 91 -2.63 10.20 8.86
C TYR A 91 -3.65 10.29 7.72
N PRO A 92 -4.69 9.44 7.73
CA PRO A 92 -5.74 9.51 6.72
C PRO A 92 -6.64 10.72 6.95
N LYS A 93 -7.22 11.25 5.88
CA LYS A 93 -8.45 12.05 5.97
C LYS A 93 -9.62 11.12 5.79
N TRP A 94 -10.56 11.12 6.72
CA TRP A 94 -11.74 10.27 6.62
C TRP A 94 -13.03 10.92 7.12
N TYR A 95 -14.14 10.29 6.76
CA TYR A 95 -15.48 10.59 7.23
C TYR A 95 -16.19 9.28 7.57
N ASN A 96 -16.80 9.18 8.74
CA ASN A 96 -17.59 8.01 9.17
C ASN A 96 -19.04 8.41 9.44
N LYS A 97 -19.99 7.67 8.86
CA LYS A 97 -21.43 7.77 9.15
C LYS A 97 -22.09 6.40 9.10
N ASN A 98 -22.66 5.94 10.22
CA ASN A 98 -23.51 4.75 10.30
C ASN A 98 -22.96 3.50 9.57
N GLY A 99 -21.67 3.18 9.77
CA GLY A 99 -21.03 2.02 9.14
C GLY A 99 -20.37 2.29 7.78
N LEU A 100 -20.53 3.49 7.22
CA LEU A 100 -19.81 3.93 6.03
C LEU A 100 -18.56 4.72 6.43
N VAL A 101 -17.38 4.31 5.95
CA VAL A 101 -16.14 5.08 6.06
C VAL A 101 -15.68 5.51 4.67
N THR A 102 -15.56 6.81 4.43
CA THR A 102 -14.90 7.36 3.24
C THR A 102 -13.50 7.79 3.64
N ILE A 103 -12.48 7.31 2.92
CA ILE A 103 -11.06 7.62 3.14
C ILE A 103 -10.49 8.37 1.94
N ASP A 104 -9.61 9.32 2.22
CA ASP A 104 -8.88 10.15 1.26
C ASP A 104 -7.42 10.26 1.75
N LEU A 105 -6.47 9.82 0.93
CA LEU A 105 -5.05 9.73 1.26
C LEU A 105 -4.22 10.60 0.32
N THR A 106 -3.45 11.52 0.89
CA THR A 106 -2.49 12.37 0.19
C THR A 106 -1.38 12.77 1.14
N THR A 107 -0.18 12.96 0.61
CA THR A 107 0.94 13.56 1.35
C THR A 107 0.92 15.07 1.11
N ASN A 108 0.40 15.82 2.08
CA ASN A 108 0.12 17.25 1.94
C ASN A 108 1.37 18.08 1.66
N GLU A 109 2.51 17.72 2.25
CA GLU A 109 3.78 18.46 2.13
C GLU A 109 4.28 18.50 0.68
N VAL A 110 3.97 17.46 -0.11
CA VAL A 110 4.38 17.35 -1.52
C VAL A 110 3.22 17.56 -2.50
N LYS A 111 2.02 17.91 -1.99
CA LYS A 111 0.80 18.14 -2.78
C LYS A 111 0.52 16.99 -3.77
N GLY A 112 0.50 15.76 -3.25
CA GLY A 112 0.19 14.59 -4.07
C GLY A 112 0.40 13.27 -3.34
N VAL A 113 0.19 12.19 -4.08
CA VAL A 113 0.38 10.82 -3.61
C VAL A 113 1.87 10.47 -3.54
N THR A 114 2.27 9.87 -2.43
CA THR A 114 3.58 9.23 -2.25
C THR A 114 3.40 7.75 -1.92
N PHE A 115 4.52 7.06 -1.74
CA PHE A 115 4.54 5.70 -1.23
C PHE A 115 3.74 5.54 0.08
N LYS A 116 3.76 6.54 0.98
CA LYS A 116 3.04 6.46 2.28
C LYS A 116 1.54 6.27 2.08
N ASP A 117 0.98 6.97 1.11
CA ASP A 117 -0.45 6.90 0.79
C ASP A 117 -0.84 5.52 0.25
N LEU A 118 -0.01 4.95 -0.64
CA LEU A 118 -0.25 3.63 -1.22
C LEU A 118 -0.08 2.50 -0.19
N LEU A 119 0.90 2.61 0.70
CA LEU A 119 1.09 1.64 1.77
C LEU A 119 -0.08 1.68 2.76
N LEU A 120 -0.52 2.88 3.18
CA LEU A 120 -1.66 3.00 4.07
C LEU A 120 -2.97 2.55 3.41
N ALA A 121 -3.12 2.77 2.09
CA ALA A 121 -4.24 2.25 1.31
C ALA A 121 -4.29 0.71 1.33
N TYR A 122 -3.14 0.07 1.09
CA TYR A 122 -3.01 -1.39 1.16
C TYR A 122 -3.33 -1.93 2.55
N THR A 123 -2.79 -1.30 3.59
CA THR A 123 -3.06 -1.71 4.98
C THR A 123 -4.52 -1.55 5.34
N ALA A 124 -5.17 -0.45 4.95
CA ALA A 124 -6.59 -0.24 5.18
C ALA A 124 -7.44 -1.32 4.50
N ASP A 125 -7.10 -1.75 3.28
CA ASP A 125 -7.83 -2.82 2.60
C ASP A 125 -7.75 -4.15 3.33
N HIS A 126 -6.56 -4.54 3.78
CA HIS A 126 -6.36 -5.76 4.55
C HIS A 126 -7.12 -5.72 5.87
N ILE A 127 -7.07 -4.61 6.62
CA ILE A 127 -7.81 -4.46 7.88
C ILE A 127 -9.32 -4.53 7.61
N SER A 128 -9.81 -3.87 6.55
CA SER A 128 -11.22 -3.93 6.16
C SER A 128 -11.67 -5.37 5.89
N GLN A 129 -10.88 -6.16 5.16
CA GLN A 129 -11.21 -7.56 4.86
C GLN A 129 -11.32 -8.39 6.13
N ILE A 130 -10.41 -8.20 7.09
CA ILE A 130 -10.44 -8.98 8.34
C ILE A 130 -11.62 -8.59 9.23
N ILE A 131 -11.94 -7.29 9.33
CA ILE A 131 -13.14 -6.84 10.04
C ILE A 131 -14.41 -7.43 9.40
N GLN A 132 -14.46 -7.47 8.07
CA GLN A 132 -15.61 -8.03 7.33
C GLN A 132 -15.70 -9.56 7.44
N SER A 133 -14.58 -10.28 7.62
CA SER A 133 -14.60 -11.73 7.82
C SER A 133 -14.92 -12.16 9.25
N ASN A 134 -14.62 -11.33 10.25
CA ASN A 134 -14.69 -11.68 11.69
C ASN A 134 -16.04 -11.35 12.36
N GLN A 135 -17.16 -11.50 11.65
CA GLN A 135 -18.51 -11.09 12.07
C GLN A 135 -19.07 -11.76 13.35
N ASN A 136 -18.29 -12.60 14.07
CA ASN A 136 -18.72 -13.37 15.25
C ASN A 136 -17.88 -13.16 16.53
N ASN A 137 -16.87 -12.28 16.56
CA ASN A 137 -16.03 -12.08 17.75
C ASN A 137 -16.22 -10.71 18.41
N SER A 138 -16.13 -10.70 19.75
CA SER A 138 -16.29 -9.53 20.62
C SER A 138 -15.36 -8.36 20.25
N ILE A 139 -15.87 -7.15 20.52
CA ILE A 139 -15.28 -5.81 20.27
C ILE A 139 -13.81 -5.70 20.74
N PHE A 140 -13.45 -6.45 21.78
CA PHE A 140 -12.15 -6.34 22.45
C PHE A 140 -11.15 -7.44 22.06
N ASP A 141 -11.61 -8.52 21.41
CA ASP A 141 -10.74 -9.64 21.03
C ASP A 141 -10.01 -9.36 19.70
N ASN A 142 -10.54 -8.44 18.89
CA ASN A 142 -9.97 -8.03 17.60
C ASN A 142 -8.93 -6.90 17.69
N CYS A 143 -8.50 -6.49 18.89
CA CYS A 143 -7.47 -5.45 19.03
C CYS A 143 -6.06 -5.94 18.67
N ASN A 144 -5.87 -7.26 18.51
CA ASN A 144 -4.61 -7.91 18.14
C ASN A 144 -4.71 -8.63 16.79
N ILE A 145 -5.27 -7.98 15.77
CA ILE A 145 -5.04 -8.46 14.40
C ILE A 145 -3.52 -8.40 14.18
N HIS A 146 -2.88 -9.57 14.00
CA HIS A 146 -1.45 -9.63 13.67
C HIS A 146 -1.26 -9.11 12.25
N VAL A 147 -1.12 -7.80 12.13
CA VAL A 147 -0.71 -7.07 10.91
C VAL A 147 0.77 -7.33 10.59
N GLU A 148 1.45 -8.13 11.41
CA GLU A 148 2.89 -8.43 11.40
C GLU A 148 3.44 -8.91 10.05
N ASN A 149 2.58 -9.43 9.17
CA ASN A 149 2.97 -9.89 7.84
C ASN A 149 2.63 -8.93 6.68
N LEU A 150 1.96 -7.79 6.92
CA LEU A 150 1.56 -6.91 5.82
C LEU A 150 2.75 -6.27 5.10
N ILE A 151 3.77 -5.85 5.84
CA ILE A 151 5.00 -5.32 5.22
C ILE A 151 5.69 -6.41 4.39
N GLN A 152 5.71 -7.64 4.87
CA GLN A 152 6.28 -8.76 4.13
C GLN A 152 5.47 -9.06 2.86
N SER A 153 4.13 -9.13 2.94
CA SER A 153 3.27 -9.32 1.77
C SER A 153 3.40 -8.19 0.76
N TRP A 154 3.42 -6.95 1.22
CA TRP A 154 3.69 -5.77 0.40
C TRP A 154 5.02 -5.91 -0.36
N ASN A 155 6.11 -6.26 0.34
CA ASN A 155 7.43 -6.47 -0.25
C ASN A 155 7.43 -7.64 -1.26
N ASN A 156 6.75 -8.75 -0.94
CA ASN A 156 6.64 -9.91 -1.80
C ASN A 156 5.92 -9.59 -3.13
N ASN A 157 4.86 -8.80 -3.08
CA ASN A 157 4.13 -8.36 -4.27
C ASN A 157 5.04 -7.59 -5.23
N TYR A 158 5.87 -6.68 -4.69
CA TYR A 158 6.88 -6.00 -5.50
C TYR A 158 7.90 -6.96 -6.08
N GLN A 159 8.50 -7.83 -5.26
CA GLN A 159 9.52 -8.77 -5.73
C GLN A 159 8.99 -9.64 -6.87
N ARG A 160 7.78 -10.19 -6.71
CA ARG A 160 7.11 -10.99 -7.75
C ARG A 160 6.89 -10.19 -9.04
N SER A 161 6.48 -8.92 -8.94
CA SER A 161 6.30 -8.07 -10.12
C SER A 161 7.62 -7.83 -10.88
N GLN A 162 8.73 -7.69 -10.17
CA GLN A 162 10.06 -7.51 -10.78
C GLN A 162 10.52 -8.79 -11.48
N GLU A 163 10.33 -9.94 -10.84
CA GLU A 163 10.66 -11.25 -11.42
C GLU A 163 9.86 -11.50 -12.72
N LEU A 164 8.55 -11.20 -12.73
CA LEU A 164 7.71 -11.34 -13.93
C LEU A 164 8.18 -10.45 -15.08
N ASN A 165 8.53 -9.18 -14.80
CA ASN A 165 9.04 -8.27 -15.83
C ASN A 165 10.37 -8.76 -16.41
N GLN A 166 11.28 -9.28 -15.58
CA GLN A 166 12.53 -9.87 -16.06
C GLN A 166 12.32 -11.10 -16.95
N VAL A 167 11.29 -11.91 -16.67
CA VAL A 167 10.95 -13.08 -17.50
C VAL A 167 10.37 -12.63 -18.84
N ILE A 168 9.49 -11.63 -18.85
CA ILE A 168 8.90 -11.06 -20.08
C ILE A 168 9.99 -10.41 -20.94
N ASP A 169 10.88 -9.60 -20.35
CA ASP A 169 11.97 -8.97 -21.10
C ASP A 169 12.89 -10.01 -21.72
N LYS A 170 13.16 -11.14 -21.03
CA LYS A 170 13.93 -12.24 -21.60
C LYS A 170 13.18 -12.89 -22.76
N SER A 171 11.88 -13.18 -22.64
CA SER A 171 11.12 -13.87 -23.69
C SER A 171 10.90 -13.02 -24.94
N VAL A 172 10.77 -11.70 -24.81
CA VAL A 172 10.65 -10.77 -25.95
C VAL A 172 11.97 -10.63 -26.71
N ASN A 173 13.12 -10.79 -26.05
CA ASN A 173 14.44 -10.68 -26.68
C ASN A 173 14.91 -11.97 -27.42
N PHE A 174 14.12 -13.05 -27.39
CA PHE A 174 14.40 -14.31 -28.11
C PHE A 174 13.51 -14.53 -29.35
N LEU A 175 12.67 -13.56 -29.70
CA LEU A 175 11.87 -13.51 -30.94
C LEU A 175 12.41 -12.44 -31.88
#